data_AF-A0A8H6YWK4-F1
#
_entry.id   AF-A0A8H6YWK4-F1
#
_cell.length_a   1.000
_cell.length_b   1.000
_cell.length_c   1.000
_cell.angle_alpha   90.00
_cell.angle_beta   90.00
_cell.angle_gamma   90.00
#
_symmetry.space_group_name_H-M   'P 1'
#
loop_
_entity.id
_entity.type
_entity.pdbx_description
1 polymer ?
#
loop_
_entity_poly.entity_id
_entity_poly.type
_entity_poly.pdbx_seq_one_letter_code
_entity_poly.pdbx_strand_id
1 'polypeptide(L)'
;MASVASYEGYSGTLHRWKNEHTAPLSHGNNKGTNLEKSILISLTSPRMASTPDAKQLLSLLSLLPDGITDRDLIASNISIPRILAAKSLLLRTSLAQVDHGGRLKVLSPIREYISTFYPAHEDLIRPLRNYWQDLLKLWYSQKGNVSSDIFPQLTNNVGNIESLLLHGLTKEQDVESSTLISIVDLNFFSQSMLKGVISLATLLPAHIKSSGDKKVQFRYILSCLGGSGSPMSSSEVEECIPQMTQYLESETRLSDKVDFFVALALQFSRTKSAQRAVAYTDLALALVSEAASTQGYSVGRLFELRSRIEADAGNYQSSIDYAQRGQQASRHSGEPMGELSCLLQEATACAHLGNFSLALQLCDSAYELIVSSGMQNSVREILLLDLEASIAFSKREYSKARTLYGRMKTKTKRSLRFQTFASLQIMEINMLLDDEDSDIDQMLKDAWETSVQLEWNEDLTETQAKWREYFAVSKLWVTSL
;
A
#
# COMPACT_ATOMS: atom_id res chain seq x y z
N MET A 1 21.89 -16.16 -19.43
CA MET A 1 21.51 -15.25 -18.32
C MET A 1 22.37 -15.49 -17.09
N ALA A 2 22.35 -16.66 -16.44
CA ALA A 2 23.21 -16.94 -15.28
C ALA A 2 24.72 -16.71 -15.55
N SER A 3 25.22 -17.11 -16.73
CA SER A 3 26.62 -16.89 -17.14
C SER A 3 26.96 -15.45 -17.55
N VAL A 4 25.95 -14.65 -17.91
CA VAL A 4 26.11 -13.23 -18.29
C VAL A 4 26.02 -12.37 -17.03
N ALA A 5 25.10 -12.67 -16.13
CA ALA A 5 25.00 -12.07 -14.80
C ALA A 5 26.27 -12.28 -13.95
N SER A 6 26.97 -13.41 -14.13
CA SER A 6 28.26 -13.65 -13.47
C SER A 6 29.42 -12.81 -14.04
N TYR A 7 29.30 -12.27 -15.26
CA TYR A 7 30.35 -11.47 -15.92
C TYR A 7 30.04 -9.96 -15.93
N GLU A 8 28.80 -9.58 -16.23
CA GLU A 8 28.35 -8.19 -16.38
C GLU A 8 27.63 -7.66 -15.14
N GLY A 9 27.41 -8.50 -14.13
CA GLY A 9 26.59 -8.17 -12.96
C GLY A 9 25.09 -8.12 -13.27
N TYR A 10 24.27 -8.12 -12.22
CA TYR A 10 22.80 -8.13 -12.33
C TYR A 10 22.26 -6.87 -13.02
N SER A 11 22.84 -5.70 -12.74
CA SER A 11 22.44 -4.41 -13.32
C SER A 11 22.76 -4.33 -14.82
N GLY A 12 23.96 -4.75 -15.24
CA GLY A 12 24.35 -4.81 -16.65
C GLY A 12 23.47 -5.77 -17.45
N THR A 13 23.21 -6.96 -16.90
CA THR A 13 22.34 -7.96 -17.52
C THR A 13 20.90 -7.46 -17.67
N LEU A 14 20.37 -6.76 -16.66
CA LEU A 14 19.02 -6.19 -16.70
C LEU A 14 18.92 -5.05 -17.72
N HIS A 15 19.91 -4.16 -17.79
CA HIS A 15 19.95 -3.08 -18.79
C HIS A 15 19.98 -3.64 -20.22
N ARG A 16 20.80 -4.68 -20.43
CA ARG A 16 20.91 -5.36 -21.72
C ARG A 16 19.61 -6.07 -22.10
N TRP A 17 18.99 -6.77 -21.16
CA TRP A 17 17.66 -7.39 -21.35
C TRP A 17 16.59 -6.34 -21.72
N LYS A 18 16.56 -5.19 -21.04
CA LYS A 18 15.59 -4.12 -21.34
C LYS A 18 15.72 -3.55 -22.75
N ASN A 19 16.94 -3.48 -23.30
CA ASN A 19 17.18 -2.89 -24.60
C ASN A 19 17.11 -3.94 -25.73
N GLU A 20 17.73 -5.08 -25.51
CA GLU A 20 17.94 -6.10 -26.53
C GLU A 20 16.92 -7.24 -26.46
N HIS A 21 16.02 -7.27 -25.47
CA HIS A 21 14.86 -8.17 -25.48
C HIS A 21 15.32 -9.65 -25.45
N THR A 22 14.86 -10.51 -26.36
CA THR A 22 15.33 -11.90 -26.51
C THR A 22 16.75 -12.02 -27.10
N ALA A 23 17.30 -10.94 -27.69
CA ALA A 23 18.57 -11.00 -28.40
C ALA A 23 19.80 -11.34 -27.53
N PRO A 24 19.93 -10.98 -26.24
CA PRO A 24 21.06 -11.37 -25.38
C PRO A 24 21.16 -12.88 -25.15
N LEU A 25 20.04 -13.60 -25.24
CA LEU A 25 20.02 -15.07 -25.18
C LEU A 25 20.59 -15.72 -26.45
N SER A 26 20.95 -14.93 -27.47
CA SER A 26 21.40 -15.37 -28.78
C SER A 26 22.92 -15.54 -28.94
N HIS A 27 23.70 -15.45 -27.86
CA HIS A 27 25.16 -15.62 -27.95
C HIS A 27 25.55 -17.08 -28.20
N GLY A 28 25.87 -17.36 -29.47
CA GLY A 28 26.35 -18.64 -29.98
C GLY A 28 25.67 -18.98 -31.29
N ASN A 29 26.48 -19.24 -32.33
CA ASN A 29 26.15 -19.34 -33.76
C ASN A 29 24.99 -20.26 -34.19
N ASN A 30 24.18 -20.82 -33.29
CA ASN A 30 23.01 -21.66 -33.60
C ASN A 30 21.93 -21.76 -32.48
N LYS A 31 21.80 -20.79 -31.55
CA LYS A 31 20.80 -20.90 -30.45
C LYS A 31 19.75 -19.78 -30.34
N GLY A 32 20.04 -18.56 -30.77
CA GLY A 32 19.04 -17.47 -30.84
C GLY A 32 17.95 -17.74 -31.88
N THR A 33 18.33 -18.36 -33.00
CA THR A 33 17.38 -18.90 -33.97
C THR A 33 16.55 -20.05 -33.40
N ASN A 34 17.05 -20.83 -32.42
CA ASN A 34 16.30 -21.98 -31.92
C ASN A 34 15.17 -21.62 -30.98
N LEU A 35 15.29 -20.60 -30.12
CA LEU A 35 14.21 -20.28 -29.18
C LEU A 35 13.01 -19.70 -29.93
N GLU A 36 13.20 -18.66 -30.72
CA GLU A 36 12.12 -18.08 -31.54
C GLU A 36 11.58 -19.10 -32.55
N LYS A 37 12.45 -19.90 -33.21
CA LYS A 37 11.96 -21.00 -34.07
C LYS A 37 11.22 -22.06 -33.26
N SER A 38 11.62 -22.38 -32.03
CA SER A 38 10.92 -23.37 -31.20
C SER A 38 9.54 -22.88 -30.76
N ILE A 39 9.43 -21.59 -30.45
CA ILE A 39 8.14 -20.93 -30.18
C ILE A 39 7.29 -20.98 -31.45
N LEU A 40 7.86 -20.59 -32.60
CA LEU A 40 7.17 -20.62 -33.88
C LEU A 40 6.73 -22.04 -34.29
N ILE A 41 7.58 -23.05 -34.14
CA ILE A 41 7.26 -24.47 -34.40
C ILE A 41 6.12 -24.93 -33.49
N SER A 42 6.15 -24.56 -32.21
CA SER A 42 5.08 -24.89 -31.27
C SER A 42 3.76 -24.22 -31.67
N LEU A 43 3.81 -22.94 -32.05
CA LEU A 43 2.65 -22.15 -32.51
C LEU A 43 2.06 -22.64 -33.84
N THR A 44 2.90 -23.12 -34.75
CA THR A 44 2.51 -23.63 -36.07
C THR A 44 2.18 -25.13 -36.06
N SER A 45 2.31 -25.79 -34.91
CA SER A 45 1.96 -27.20 -34.78
C SER A 45 0.48 -27.44 -35.13
N PRO A 46 0.12 -28.60 -35.72
CA PRO A 46 -1.28 -28.90 -36.09
C PRO A 46 -2.27 -28.80 -34.91
N ARG A 47 -1.78 -29.06 -33.69
CA ARG A 47 -2.60 -28.96 -32.47
C ARG A 47 -2.92 -27.50 -32.12
N MET A 48 -1.95 -26.59 -32.23
CA MET A 48 -2.19 -25.15 -32.04
C MET A 48 -3.02 -24.57 -33.17
N ALA A 49 -2.75 -24.96 -34.43
CA ALA A 49 -3.49 -24.49 -35.60
C ALA A 49 -4.99 -24.84 -35.56
N SER A 50 -5.33 -26.00 -34.99
CA SER A 50 -6.73 -26.44 -34.82
C SER A 50 -7.46 -25.84 -33.61
N THR A 51 -6.77 -25.06 -32.77
CA THR A 51 -7.35 -24.48 -31.54
C THR A 51 -7.04 -22.98 -31.42
N PRO A 52 -7.78 -22.11 -32.15
CA PRO A 52 -7.61 -20.66 -32.08
C PRO A 52 -7.69 -20.09 -30.64
N ASP A 53 -8.57 -20.68 -29.82
CA ASP A 53 -8.78 -20.35 -28.41
C ASP A 53 -7.47 -20.38 -27.59
N ALA A 54 -6.56 -21.32 -27.89
CA ALA A 54 -5.28 -21.43 -27.18
C ALA A 54 -4.32 -20.29 -27.53
N LYS A 55 -4.33 -19.85 -28.78
CA LYS A 55 -3.54 -18.69 -29.21
C LYS A 55 -4.07 -17.41 -28.57
N GLN A 56 -5.39 -17.22 -28.53
CA GLN A 56 -6.03 -16.10 -27.84
C GLN A 56 -5.68 -16.06 -26.35
N LEU A 57 -5.76 -17.21 -25.67
CA LEU A 57 -5.36 -17.32 -24.25
C LEU A 57 -3.88 -17.01 -24.06
N LEU A 58 -3.00 -17.50 -24.94
CA LEU A 58 -1.56 -17.24 -24.88
C LEU A 58 -1.22 -15.75 -25.07
N SER A 59 -1.90 -15.09 -26.01
CA SER A 59 -1.80 -13.64 -26.20
C SER A 59 -2.20 -12.88 -24.95
N LEU A 60 -3.30 -13.26 -24.31
CA LEU A 60 -3.75 -12.63 -23.06
C LEU A 60 -2.76 -12.88 -21.92
N LEU A 61 -2.31 -14.11 -21.71
CA LEU A 61 -1.32 -14.47 -20.68
C LEU A 61 0.01 -13.74 -20.84
N SER A 62 0.34 -13.31 -22.06
CA SER A 62 1.56 -12.55 -22.32
C SER A 62 1.55 -11.17 -21.67
N LEU A 63 0.36 -10.62 -21.41
CA LEU A 63 0.14 -9.39 -20.65
C LEU A 63 0.11 -9.61 -19.12
N LEU A 64 0.17 -10.86 -18.64
CA LEU A 64 -0.02 -11.20 -17.23
C LEU A 64 1.29 -11.73 -16.62
N PRO A 65 2.21 -10.86 -16.15
CA PRO A 65 3.51 -11.27 -15.62
C PRO A 65 3.40 -12.23 -14.43
N ASP A 66 2.35 -12.09 -13.62
CA ASP A 66 2.12 -12.95 -12.45
C ASP A 66 1.31 -14.20 -12.78
N GLY A 67 1.01 -14.44 -14.06
CA GLY A 67 0.09 -15.50 -14.50
C GLY A 67 -1.31 -15.33 -13.92
N ILE A 68 -2.16 -16.34 -14.02
CA ILE A 68 -3.56 -16.23 -13.59
C ILE A 68 -4.10 -17.55 -13.05
N THR A 69 -5.03 -17.51 -12.09
CA THR A 69 -5.69 -18.70 -11.55
C THR A 69 -6.90 -19.09 -12.40
N ASP A 70 -7.35 -20.35 -12.29
CA ASP A 70 -8.60 -20.78 -12.94
C ASP A 70 -9.82 -20.02 -12.41
N ARG A 71 -9.81 -19.68 -11.12
CA ARG A 71 -10.84 -18.85 -10.49
C ARG A 71 -10.96 -17.49 -11.20
N ASP A 72 -9.84 -16.79 -11.36
CA ASP A 72 -9.80 -15.45 -11.97
C ASP A 72 -10.13 -15.51 -13.47
N LEU A 73 -9.63 -16.53 -14.18
CA LEU A 73 -9.96 -16.75 -15.60
C LEU A 73 -11.46 -16.93 -15.84
N ILE A 74 -12.14 -17.68 -14.95
CA ILE A 74 -13.59 -17.92 -15.06
C ILE A 74 -14.37 -16.68 -14.61
N ALA A 75 -13.96 -16.04 -13.50
CA ALA A 75 -14.66 -14.89 -12.92
C ALA A 75 -14.60 -13.62 -13.78
N SER A 76 -13.55 -13.47 -14.60
CA SER A 76 -13.35 -12.30 -15.48
C SER A 76 -14.21 -12.30 -16.75
N ASN A 77 -15.01 -13.35 -16.99
CA ASN A 77 -15.93 -13.46 -18.12
C ASN A 77 -15.28 -13.19 -19.49
N ILE A 78 -14.05 -13.68 -19.67
CA ILE A 78 -13.31 -13.55 -20.93
C ILE A 78 -13.99 -14.38 -22.03
N SER A 79 -14.18 -13.80 -23.21
CA SER A 79 -14.83 -14.43 -24.37
C SER A 79 -13.95 -15.48 -25.08
N ILE A 80 -13.46 -16.49 -24.36
CA ILE A 80 -12.77 -17.66 -24.91
C ILE A 80 -13.63 -18.91 -24.66
N PRO A 81 -14.37 -19.42 -25.67
CA PRO A 81 -15.41 -20.44 -25.46
C PRO A 81 -14.92 -21.73 -24.78
N ARG A 82 -13.68 -22.14 -25.05
CA ARG A 82 -13.09 -23.38 -24.51
C ARG A 82 -11.81 -23.10 -23.72
N ILE A 83 -11.87 -22.13 -22.80
CA ILE A 83 -10.70 -21.63 -22.06
C ILE A 83 -9.91 -22.72 -21.31
N LEU A 84 -10.58 -23.72 -20.72
CA LEU A 84 -9.91 -24.83 -20.04
C LEU A 84 -9.24 -25.82 -21.01
N ALA A 85 -9.82 -26.03 -22.20
CA ALA A 85 -9.20 -26.83 -23.24
C ALA A 85 -7.99 -26.10 -23.85
N ALA A 86 -8.10 -24.79 -24.05
CA ALA A 86 -7.01 -23.90 -24.43
C ALA A 86 -5.86 -23.97 -23.42
N LYS A 87 -6.12 -23.84 -22.12
CA LYS A 87 -5.13 -24.04 -21.04
C LYS A 87 -4.44 -25.40 -21.16
N SER A 88 -5.23 -26.48 -21.27
CA SER A 88 -4.69 -27.84 -21.37
C SER A 88 -3.77 -28.01 -22.58
N LEU A 89 -4.10 -27.37 -23.71
CA LEU A 89 -3.26 -27.40 -24.89
C LEU A 89 -1.95 -26.62 -24.67
N LEU A 90 -2.00 -25.42 -24.08
CA LEU A 90 -0.81 -24.61 -23.79
C LEU A 90 0.17 -25.32 -22.85
N LEU A 91 -0.34 -26.08 -21.88
CA LEU A 91 0.49 -26.92 -21.00
C LEU A 91 1.12 -28.09 -21.77
N ARG A 92 0.37 -28.73 -22.67
CA ARG A 92 0.88 -29.86 -23.50
C ARG A 92 1.90 -29.43 -24.55
N THR A 93 1.90 -28.17 -24.96
CA THR A 93 2.87 -27.61 -25.90
C THR A 93 4.02 -26.88 -25.20
N SER A 94 4.06 -26.88 -23.86
CA SER A 94 5.06 -26.18 -23.05
C SER A 94 5.14 -24.67 -23.32
N LEU A 95 4.08 -24.09 -23.89
CA LEU A 95 3.97 -22.64 -24.12
C LEU A 95 3.52 -21.89 -22.85
N ALA A 96 2.92 -22.62 -21.90
CA ALA A 96 2.62 -22.16 -20.56
C ALA A 96 2.97 -23.25 -19.54
N GLN A 97 3.07 -22.86 -18.27
CA GLN A 97 3.32 -23.74 -17.14
C GLN A 97 2.44 -23.34 -15.95
N VAL A 98 2.19 -24.28 -15.04
CA VAL A 98 1.51 -23.99 -13.76
C VAL A 98 2.58 -23.88 -12.68
N ASP A 99 2.58 -22.78 -11.93
CA ASP A 99 3.49 -22.62 -10.79
C ASP A 99 3.01 -23.39 -9.54
N HIS A 100 3.82 -23.38 -8.48
CA HIS A 100 3.48 -24.05 -7.22
C HIS A 100 2.20 -23.50 -6.57
N GLY A 101 1.77 -22.28 -6.92
CA GLY A 101 0.53 -21.67 -6.47
C GLY A 101 -0.68 -21.97 -7.36
N GLY A 102 -0.54 -22.86 -8.36
CA GLY A 102 -1.63 -23.21 -9.27
C GLY A 102 -1.89 -22.17 -10.36
N ARG A 103 -0.99 -21.21 -10.56
CA ARG A 103 -1.18 -20.12 -11.54
C ARG A 103 -0.62 -20.50 -12.90
N LEU A 104 -1.42 -20.30 -13.94
CA LEU A 104 -1.00 -20.46 -15.33
C LEU A 104 -0.12 -19.28 -15.74
N LYS A 105 1.16 -19.55 -16.03
CA LYS A 105 2.19 -18.57 -16.37
C LYS A 105 2.83 -18.88 -17.71
N VAL A 106 3.27 -17.83 -18.39
CA VAL A 106 4.06 -17.90 -19.61
C VAL A 106 5.45 -17.37 -19.31
N LEU A 107 6.49 -18.07 -19.77
CA LEU A 107 7.88 -17.63 -19.56
C LEU A 107 8.14 -16.32 -20.28
N SER A 108 8.94 -15.44 -19.67
CA SER A 108 9.22 -14.09 -20.20
C SER A 108 9.58 -14.06 -21.70
N PRO A 109 10.47 -14.93 -22.23
CA PRO A 109 10.80 -14.91 -23.66
C PRO A 109 9.61 -15.23 -24.57
N ILE A 110 8.71 -16.12 -24.13
CA ILE A 110 7.48 -16.45 -24.87
C ILE A 110 6.52 -15.27 -24.79
N ARG A 111 6.34 -14.66 -23.62
CA ARG A 111 5.48 -13.47 -23.45
C ARG A 111 5.86 -12.36 -24.41
N GLU A 112 7.15 -12.11 -24.53
CA GLU A 112 7.73 -11.04 -25.34
C GLU A 112 7.56 -11.30 -26.84
N TYR A 113 7.85 -12.53 -27.28
CA TYR A 113 7.62 -12.97 -28.65
C TYR A 113 6.13 -12.84 -29.02
N ILE A 114 5.23 -13.34 -28.16
CA ILE A 114 3.79 -13.27 -28.39
C ILE A 114 3.28 -11.84 -28.37
N SER A 115 3.72 -10.99 -27.44
CA SER A 115 3.31 -9.58 -27.38
C SER A 115 3.72 -8.80 -28.63
N THR A 116 4.82 -9.19 -29.28
CA THR A 116 5.33 -8.56 -30.50
C THR A 116 4.59 -9.03 -31.75
N PHE A 117 4.42 -10.34 -31.92
CA PHE A 117 3.90 -10.91 -33.18
C PHE A 117 2.43 -11.29 -33.15
N TYR A 118 1.87 -11.53 -31.96
CA TYR A 118 0.49 -11.96 -31.75
C TYR A 118 -0.14 -11.23 -30.55
N PRO A 119 -0.23 -9.89 -30.58
CA PRO A 119 -0.79 -9.12 -29.48
C PRO A 119 -2.24 -9.52 -29.20
N ALA A 120 -2.65 -9.45 -27.94
CA ALA A 120 -4.04 -9.72 -27.57
C ALA A 120 -4.98 -8.66 -28.15
N HIS A 121 -6.17 -9.08 -28.55
CA HIS A 121 -7.22 -8.19 -29.02
C HIS A 121 -7.94 -7.52 -27.85
N GLU A 122 -8.41 -6.29 -28.03
CA GLU A 122 -9.04 -5.51 -26.97
C GLU A 122 -10.29 -6.19 -26.39
N ASP A 123 -11.03 -6.96 -27.20
CA ASP A 123 -12.18 -7.75 -26.75
C ASP A 123 -11.84 -8.82 -25.69
N LEU A 124 -10.57 -9.25 -25.63
CA LEU A 124 -10.08 -10.19 -24.62
C LEU A 124 -9.52 -9.47 -23.40
N ILE A 125 -8.88 -8.32 -23.62
CA ILE A 125 -8.21 -7.54 -22.59
C ILE A 125 -9.24 -6.80 -21.73
N ARG A 126 -10.23 -6.15 -22.36
CA ARG A 126 -11.22 -5.30 -21.70
C ARG A 126 -12.02 -6.01 -20.60
N PRO A 127 -12.58 -7.23 -20.79
CA PRO A 127 -13.30 -7.92 -19.71
C PRO A 127 -12.40 -8.20 -18.50
N LEU A 128 -11.16 -8.63 -18.74
CA LEU A 128 -10.20 -8.90 -17.67
C LEU A 128 -9.75 -7.62 -16.96
N ARG A 129 -9.54 -6.53 -17.70
CA ARG A 129 -9.24 -5.22 -17.13
C ARG A 129 -10.39 -4.75 -16.26
N ASN A 130 -11.62 -4.75 -16.78
CA ASN A 130 -12.82 -4.35 -16.05
C ASN A 130 -13.00 -5.16 -14.76
N TYR A 131 -12.78 -6.47 -14.81
CA TYR A 131 -12.83 -7.33 -13.63
C TYR A 131 -11.92 -6.84 -12.49
N TRP A 132 -10.66 -6.51 -12.80
CA TRP A 132 -9.73 -6.00 -11.79
C TRP A 132 -10.05 -4.57 -11.36
N GLN A 133 -10.51 -3.71 -12.27
CA GLN A 133 -10.98 -2.36 -11.95
C GLN A 133 -12.16 -2.38 -10.98
N ASP A 134 -13.11 -3.31 -11.17
CA ASP A 134 -14.26 -3.49 -10.28
C ASP A 134 -13.83 -3.97 -8.89
N LEU A 135 -12.84 -4.86 -8.80
CA LEU A 135 -12.27 -5.28 -7.52
C LEU A 135 -11.55 -4.14 -6.79
N LEU A 136 -10.77 -3.31 -7.50
CA LEU A 136 -10.14 -2.11 -6.94
C LEU A 136 -11.18 -1.10 -6.44
N LYS A 137 -12.21 -0.85 -7.25
CA LYS A 137 -13.32 0.05 -6.90
C LYS A 137 -14.06 -0.46 -5.67
N LEU A 138 -14.31 -1.76 -5.58
CA LEU A 138 -14.93 -2.38 -4.41
C LEU A 138 -14.07 -2.19 -3.16
N TRP A 139 -12.77 -2.49 -3.25
CA TRP A 139 -11.81 -2.27 -2.17
C TRP A 139 -11.76 -0.81 -1.71
N TYR A 140 -11.71 0.13 -2.64
CA TYR A 140 -11.71 1.56 -2.36
C TYR A 140 -13.02 1.99 -1.68
N SER A 141 -14.18 1.58 -2.22
CA SER A 141 -15.49 1.97 -1.70
C SER A 141 -15.74 1.49 -0.27
N GLN A 142 -15.14 0.37 0.12
CA GLN A 142 -15.21 -0.18 1.47
C GLN A 142 -14.04 0.28 2.35
N LYS A 143 -13.17 1.20 1.87
CA LYS A 143 -12.03 1.76 2.60
C LYS A 143 -11.16 0.67 3.27
N GLY A 144 -10.96 -0.44 2.56
CA GLY A 144 -10.18 -1.59 3.04
C GLY A 144 -10.93 -2.57 3.97
N ASN A 145 -12.17 -2.29 4.38
CA ASN A 145 -13.03 -3.22 5.14
C ASN A 145 -13.69 -4.27 4.21
N VAL A 146 -12.94 -4.78 3.23
CA VAL A 146 -13.43 -5.84 2.33
C VAL A 146 -13.35 -7.21 2.97
N SER A 147 -14.14 -8.15 2.45
CA SER A 147 -14.01 -9.58 2.75
C SER A 147 -12.54 -10.04 2.64
N SER A 148 -12.17 -11.00 3.48
CA SER A 148 -10.82 -11.60 3.52
C SER A 148 -10.30 -12.10 2.19
N ASP A 149 -11.17 -12.32 1.20
CA ASP A 149 -10.84 -12.89 -0.10
C ASP A 149 -10.32 -11.87 -1.12
N ILE A 150 -10.80 -10.62 -1.07
CA ILE A 150 -10.46 -9.58 -2.05
C ILE A 150 -9.01 -9.14 -1.86
N PHE A 151 -8.58 -9.04 -0.60
CA PHE A 151 -7.23 -8.55 -0.30
C PHE A 151 -6.13 -9.45 -0.89
N PRO A 152 -6.08 -10.78 -0.62
CA PRO A 152 -5.13 -11.68 -1.28
C PRO A 152 -5.25 -11.65 -2.79
N GLN A 153 -6.47 -11.47 -3.33
CA GLN A 153 -6.69 -11.45 -4.76
C GLN A 153 -6.03 -10.24 -5.43
N LEU A 154 -6.17 -9.04 -4.86
CA LEU A 154 -5.50 -7.83 -5.35
C LEU A 154 -3.99 -7.93 -5.15
N THR A 155 -3.52 -8.32 -3.96
CA THR A 155 -2.09 -8.43 -3.64
C THR A 155 -1.36 -9.40 -4.57
N ASN A 156 -1.95 -10.56 -4.86
CA ASN A 156 -1.33 -11.57 -5.72
C ASN A 156 -1.39 -11.24 -7.22
N ASN A 157 -2.08 -10.16 -7.60
CA ASN A 157 -2.27 -9.76 -8.99
C ASN A 157 -1.81 -8.33 -9.28
N VAL A 158 -1.09 -7.65 -8.38
CA VAL A 158 -0.67 -6.25 -8.61
C VAL A 158 0.09 -6.08 -9.93
N GLY A 159 1.03 -6.96 -10.26
CA GLY A 159 1.78 -6.86 -11.52
C GLY A 159 0.91 -7.12 -12.75
N ASN A 160 -0.09 -8.00 -12.65
CA ASN A 160 -1.10 -8.17 -13.70
C ASN A 160 -1.95 -6.91 -13.90
N ILE A 161 -2.44 -6.33 -12.81
CA ILE A 161 -3.28 -5.12 -12.85
C ILE A 161 -2.48 -3.96 -13.44
N GLU A 162 -1.25 -3.75 -12.96
CA GLU A 162 -0.33 -2.74 -13.49
C GLU A 162 -0.11 -2.93 -15.00
N SER A 163 0.21 -4.15 -15.45
CA SER A 163 0.43 -4.45 -16.87
C SER A 163 -0.80 -4.17 -17.74
N LEU A 164 -2.01 -4.52 -17.27
CA LEU A 164 -3.26 -4.28 -17.99
C LEU A 164 -3.63 -2.78 -18.06
N LEU A 165 -3.39 -2.03 -16.98
CA LEU A 165 -3.63 -0.59 -16.96
C LEU A 165 -2.62 0.17 -17.83
N LEU A 166 -1.34 -0.25 -17.83
CA LEU A 166 -0.32 0.28 -18.74
C LEU A 166 -0.68 0.02 -20.21
N HIS A 167 -1.25 -1.15 -20.51
CA HIS A 167 -1.72 -1.45 -21.86
C HIS A 167 -2.80 -0.44 -22.30
N GLY A 168 -3.79 -0.17 -21.44
CA GLY A 168 -4.83 0.83 -21.70
C GLY A 168 -4.25 2.23 -21.94
N LEU A 169 -3.30 2.66 -21.10
CA LEU A 169 -2.62 3.96 -21.24
C LEU A 169 -1.87 4.13 -22.57
N THR A 170 -1.26 3.08 -23.08
CA THR A 170 -0.32 3.16 -24.23
C THR A 170 -0.97 2.90 -25.58
N LYS A 171 -2.13 2.23 -25.62
CA LYS A 171 -2.81 1.82 -26.85
C LYS A 171 -4.07 2.61 -27.18
N GLU A 172 -4.69 3.25 -26.20
CA GLU A 172 -5.90 4.04 -26.41
C GLU A 172 -5.53 5.48 -26.80
N GLN A 173 -6.09 5.96 -27.92
CA GLN A 173 -5.91 7.34 -28.37
C GLN A 173 -6.58 8.32 -27.39
N ASP A 174 -7.70 7.91 -26.81
CA ASP A 174 -8.39 8.56 -25.70
C ASP A 174 -8.48 7.56 -24.54
N VAL A 175 -7.65 7.76 -23.52
CA VAL A 175 -7.60 6.88 -22.34
C VAL A 175 -8.92 6.96 -21.58
N GLU A 176 -9.55 5.81 -21.33
CA GLU A 176 -10.78 5.76 -20.53
C GLU A 176 -10.57 6.30 -19.10
N SER A 177 -11.49 7.13 -18.61
CA SER A 177 -11.47 7.67 -17.24
C SER A 177 -11.42 6.59 -16.16
N SER A 178 -12.04 5.42 -16.41
CA SER A 178 -11.99 4.24 -15.54
C SER A 178 -10.56 3.73 -15.38
N THR A 179 -9.76 3.72 -16.44
CA THR A 179 -8.35 3.33 -16.42
C THR A 179 -7.53 4.29 -15.57
N LEU A 180 -7.71 5.61 -15.76
CA LEU A 180 -7.01 6.61 -14.94
C LEU A 180 -7.36 6.52 -13.46
N ILE A 181 -8.65 6.40 -13.14
CA ILE A 181 -9.12 6.22 -11.75
C ILE A 181 -8.54 4.94 -11.15
N SER A 182 -8.49 3.84 -11.92
CA SER A 182 -7.98 2.56 -11.43
C SER A 182 -6.48 2.58 -11.16
N ILE A 183 -5.71 3.39 -11.90
CA ILE A 183 -4.28 3.59 -11.60
C ILE A 183 -4.12 4.35 -10.28
N VAL A 184 -4.93 5.40 -10.05
CA VAL A 184 -4.96 6.12 -8.77
C VAL A 184 -5.33 5.18 -7.62
N ASP A 185 -6.37 4.37 -7.79
CA ASP A 185 -6.85 3.42 -6.78
C ASP A 185 -5.82 2.30 -6.52
N LEU A 186 -5.14 1.80 -7.56
CA LEU A 186 -4.07 0.81 -7.42
C LEU A 186 -2.86 1.39 -6.68
N ASN A 187 -2.49 2.64 -6.96
CA ASN A 187 -1.40 3.31 -6.26
C ASN A 187 -1.76 3.50 -4.77
N PHE A 188 -2.99 3.93 -4.46
CA PHE A 188 -3.48 4.02 -3.09
C PHE A 188 -3.49 2.65 -2.39
N PHE A 189 -3.92 1.59 -3.06
CA PHE A 189 -3.86 0.21 -2.56
C PHE A 189 -2.42 -0.23 -2.27
N SER A 190 -1.52 -0.03 -3.24
CA SER A 190 -0.12 -0.42 -3.14
C SER A 190 0.59 0.28 -1.97
N GLN A 191 0.33 1.57 -1.76
CA GLN A 191 0.93 2.28 -0.64
C GLN A 191 0.31 1.89 0.70
N SER A 192 -1.02 1.78 0.77
CA SER A 192 -1.72 1.43 2.01
C SER A 192 -1.40 0.02 2.49
N MET A 193 -1.26 -0.93 1.56
CA MET A 193 -1.16 -2.35 1.90
C MET A 193 0.23 -2.95 1.67
N LEU A 194 0.92 -2.53 0.61
CA LEU A 194 2.21 -3.10 0.20
C LEU A 194 3.38 -2.17 0.49
N LYS A 195 3.11 -0.91 0.86
CA LYS A 195 4.10 0.14 1.11
C LYS A 195 5.03 0.40 -0.07
N GLY A 196 4.53 0.22 -1.29
CA GLY A 196 5.25 0.49 -2.53
C GLY A 196 4.49 1.47 -3.42
N VAL A 197 5.23 2.26 -4.20
CA VAL A 197 4.69 3.10 -5.27
C VAL A 197 4.72 2.29 -6.57
N ILE A 198 3.61 2.27 -7.30
CA ILE A 198 3.57 1.63 -8.63
C ILE A 198 4.23 2.54 -9.67
N SER A 199 4.89 1.95 -10.66
CA SER A 199 5.64 2.74 -11.66
C SER A 199 4.73 3.66 -12.48
N LEU A 200 3.48 3.24 -12.70
CA LEU A 200 2.46 3.98 -13.45
C LEU A 200 2.05 5.31 -12.82
N ALA A 201 2.22 5.47 -11.51
CA ALA A 201 1.82 6.71 -10.84
C ALA A 201 2.56 7.93 -11.41
N THR A 202 3.78 7.74 -11.92
CA THR A 202 4.60 8.79 -12.54
C THR A 202 4.05 9.30 -13.88
N LEU A 203 3.22 8.51 -14.57
CA LEU A 203 2.64 8.87 -15.87
C LEU A 203 1.32 9.63 -15.73
N LEU A 204 0.65 9.51 -14.57
CA LEU A 204 -0.67 10.08 -14.32
C LEU A 204 -0.79 11.59 -14.59
N PRO A 205 0.13 12.47 -14.15
CA PRO A 205 -0.06 13.92 -14.28
C PRO A 205 -0.32 14.38 -15.73
N ALA A 206 0.42 13.79 -16.69
CA ALA A 206 0.29 14.13 -18.11
C ALA A 206 -1.07 13.71 -18.68
N HIS A 207 -1.49 12.48 -18.41
CA HIS A 207 -2.76 11.93 -18.91
C HIS A 207 -3.99 12.57 -18.25
N ILE A 208 -3.89 12.94 -16.97
CA ILE A 208 -4.99 13.62 -16.27
C ILE A 208 -5.19 15.01 -16.83
N LYS A 209 -4.10 15.74 -17.08
CA LYS A 209 -4.16 17.08 -17.70
C LYS A 209 -4.79 17.03 -19.09
N SER A 210 -4.49 16.00 -19.89
CA SER A 210 -5.08 15.84 -21.23
C SER A 210 -6.53 15.36 -21.21
N SER A 211 -6.94 14.60 -20.20
CA SER A 211 -8.30 14.02 -20.14
C SER A 211 -9.42 15.07 -20.03
N GLY A 212 -9.15 16.20 -19.36
CA GLY A 212 -10.17 17.20 -19.03
C GLY A 212 -11.29 16.71 -18.10
N ASP A 213 -11.25 15.45 -17.64
CA ASP A 213 -12.29 14.86 -16.79
C ASP A 213 -12.12 15.33 -15.34
N LYS A 214 -13.04 16.17 -14.88
CA LYS A 214 -13.05 16.73 -13.52
C LYS A 214 -13.09 15.66 -12.44
N LYS A 215 -13.76 14.53 -12.68
CA LYS A 215 -13.82 13.43 -11.71
C LYS A 215 -12.47 12.75 -11.57
N VAL A 216 -11.77 12.53 -12.69
CA VAL A 216 -10.40 11.97 -12.66
C VAL A 216 -9.45 12.93 -11.96
N GLN A 217 -9.52 14.23 -12.28
CA GLN A 217 -8.74 15.27 -11.63
C GLN A 217 -8.98 15.30 -10.12
N PHE A 218 -10.25 15.28 -9.69
CA PHE A 218 -10.63 15.23 -8.28
C PHE A 218 -10.04 14.01 -7.57
N ARG A 219 -10.18 12.82 -8.16
CA ARG A 219 -9.65 11.57 -7.57
C ARG A 219 -8.13 11.60 -7.43
N TYR A 220 -7.43 12.15 -8.40
CA TYR A 220 -5.99 12.31 -8.34
C TYR A 220 -5.56 13.31 -7.27
N ILE A 221 -6.17 14.50 -7.21
CA ILE A 221 -5.88 15.50 -6.19
C ILE A 221 -6.14 14.93 -4.80
N LEU A 222 -7.25 14.23 -4.60
CA LEU A 222 -7.56 13.54 -3.35
C LEU A 222 -6.46 12.55 -2.95
N SER A 223 -5.92 11.80 -3.93
CA SER A 223 -4.80 10.88 -3.68
C SER A 223 -3.53 11.62 -3.25
N CYS A 224 -3.21 12.75 -3.88
CA CYS A 224 -2.05 13.58 -3.54
C CYS A 224 -2.19 14.19 -2.13
N LEU A 225 -3.34 14.78 -1.82
CA LEU A 225 -3.63 15.32 -0.48
C LEU A 225 -3.58 14.23 0.60
N GLY A 226 -4.07 13.03 0.30
CA GLY A 226 -4.00 11.87 1.18
C GLY A 226 -2.56 11.37 1.44
N GLY A 227 -1.56 11.87 0.72
CA GLY A 227 -0.17 11.40 0.77
C GLY A 227 0.06 10.10 -0.01
N SER A 228 -0.87 9.75 -0.90
CA SER A 228 -0.73 8.59 -1.79
C SER A 228 -0.34 8.96 -3.21
N GLY A 229 -0.59 10.19 -3.66
CA GLY A 229 -0.16 10.69 -4.97
C GLY A 229 1.21 11.34 -4.92
N SER A 230 1.54 12.07 -5.98
CA SER A 230 2.74 12.93 -5.98
C SER A 230 2.63 14.00 -4.89
N PRO A 231 3.71 14.29 -4.14
CA PRO A 231 3.71 15.33 -3.13
C PRO A 231 3.27 16.67 -3.73
N MET A 232 2.37 17.37 -3.06
CA MET A 232 1.95 18.72 -3.42
C MET A 232 2.62 19.73 -2.51
N SER A 233 3.13 20.81 -3.09
CA SER A 233 3.57 22.00 -2.35
C SER A 233 2.39 22.70 -1.69
N SER A 234 2.66 23.51 -0.66
CA SER A 234 1.61 24.28 0.02
C SER A 234 0.86 25.21 -0.95
N SER A 235 1.53 25.79 -1.95
CA SER A 235 0.87 26.65 -2.95
C SER A 235 -0.11 25.86 -3.82
N GLU A 236 0.29 24.68 -4.30
CA GLU A 236 -0.57 23.82 -5.11
C GLU A 236 -1.80 23.36 -4.33
N VAL A 237 -1.65 23.08 -3.03
CA VAL A 237 -2.79 22.75 -2.15
C VAL A 237 -3.76 23.93 -2.07
N GLU A 238 -3.28 25.16 -1.81
CA GLU A 238 -4.14 26.34 -1.75
C GLU A 238 -4.86 26.61 -3.07
N GLU A 239 -4.18 26.44 -4.21
CA GLU A 239 -4.75 26.68 -5.54
C GLU A 239 -5.84 25.66 -5.90
N CYS A 240 -5.72 24.41 -5.43
CA CYS A 240 -6.68 23.36 -5.72
C CYS A 240 -7.97 23.48 -4.88
N ILE A 241 -7.91 24.06 -3.69
CA ILE A 241 -9.06 24.12 -2.77
C ILE A 241 -10.31 24.77 -3.40
N PRO A 242 -10.24 25.99 -3.99
CA PRO A 242 -11.42 26.61 -4.59
C PRO A 242 -11.98 25.80 -5.76
N GLN A 243 -11.10 25.25 -6.61
CA GLN A 243 -11.49 24.48 -7.79
C GLN A 243 -12.21 23.18 -7.41
N MET A 244 -11.68 22.46 -6.42
CA MET A 244 -12.29 21.22 -5.94
C MET A 244 -13.57 21.49 -5.16
N THR A 245 -13.63 22.57 -4.39
CA THR A 245 -14.86 22.98 -3.68
C THR A 245 -15.99 23.27 -4.66
N GLN A 246 -15.70 24.03 -5.73
CA GLN A 246 -16.66 24.31 -6.79
C GLN A 246 -17.12 23.03 -7.51
N TYR A 247 -16.19 22.08 -7.78
CA TYR A 247 -16.55 20.79 -8.35
C TYR A 247 -17.51 20.02 -7.42
N LEU A 248 -17.21 19.98 -6.13
CA LEU A 248 -18.01 19.30 -5.11
C LEU A 248 -19.38 19.95 -4.88
N GLU A 249 -19.55 21.25 -5.11
CA GLU A 249 -20.87 21.90 -5.08
C GLU A 249 -21.79 21.36 -6.16
N SER A 250 -21.24 21.03 -7.34
CA SER A 250 -21.99 20.42 -8.44
C SER A 250 -22.21 18.91 -8.29
N GLU A 251 -21.43 18.25 -7.43
CA GLU A 251 -21.50 16.81 -7.19
C GLU A 251 -22.43 16.47 -6.01
N THR A 252 -23.20 15.40 -6.15
CA THR A 252 -24.23 15.03 -5.17
C THR A 252 -23.74 14.06 -4.10
N ARG A 253 -22.56 13.46 -4.30
CA ARG A 253 -22.02 12.43 -3.40
C ARG A 253 -21.43 13.03 -2.14
N LEU A 254 -22.14 12.86 -1.03
CA LEU A 254 -21.65 13.24 0.30
C LEU A 254 -20.28 12.63 0.62
N SER A 255 -20.05 11.37 0.21
CA SER A 255 -18.80 10.66 0.47
C SER A 255 -17.57 11.39 -0.06
N ASP A 256 -17.69 12.01 -1.22
CA ASP A 256 -16.59 12.69 -1.91
C ASP A 256 -16.26 14.01 -1.21
N LYS A 257 -17.29 14.71 -0.68
CA LYS A 257 -17.11 15.91 0.15
C LYS A 257 -16.38 15.59 1.45
N VAL A 258 -16.79 14.52 2.12
CA VAL A 258 -16.15 14.06 3.36
C VAL A 258 -14.70 13.63 3.09
N ASP A 259 -14.46 12.85 2.04
CA ASP A 259 -13.12 12.40 1.63
C ASP A 259 -12.18 13.60 1.43
N PHE A 260 -12.67 14.62 0.72
CA PHE A 260 -11.90 15.83 0.43
C PHE A 260 -11.50 16.60 1.70
N PHE A 261 -12.44 16.83 2.61
CA PHE A 261 -12.13 17.53 3.85
C PHE A 261 -11.24 16.71 4.79
N VAL A 262 -11.40 15.38 4.83
CA VAL A 262 -10.48 14.50 5.56
C VAL A 262 -9.07 14.57 4.98
N ALA A 263 -8.93 14.56 3.66
CA ALA A 263 -7.62 14.67 3.02
C ALA A 263 -6.95 16.02 3.28
N LEU A 264 -7.71 17.13 3.25
CA LEU A 264 -7.20 18.45 3.64
C LEU A 264 -6.79 18.49 5.11
N ALA A 265 -7.60 17.92 6.02
CA ALA A 265 -7.27 17.85 7.44
C ALA A 265 -5.95 17.13 7.67
N LEU A 266 -5.76 15.96 7.04
CA LEU A 266 -4.50 15.20 7.09
C LEU A 266 -3.33 16.00 6.52
N GLN A 267 -3.52 16.67 5.39
CA GLN A 267 -2.48 17.49 4.75
C GLN A 267 -2.04 18.66 5.64
N PHE A 268 -2.99 19.40 6.22
CA PHE A 268 -2.67 20.52 7.12
C PHE A 268 -2.13 20.06 8.47
N SER A 269 -2.47 18.85 8.92
CA SER A 269 -1.85 18.22 10.09
C SER A 269 -0.36 17.99 9.85
N ARG A 270 0.01 17.44 8.68
CA ARG A 270 1.41 17.20 8.30
C ARG A 270 2.23 18.48 8.16
N THR A 271 1.62 19.57 7.67
CA THR A 271 2.27 20.88 7.56
C THR A 271 2.20 21.71 8.85
N LYS A 272 1.84 21.10 9.98
CA LYS A 272 1.74 21.72 11.32
C LYS A 272 0.82 22.95 11.38
N SER A 273 -0.19 22.99 10.52
CA SER A 273 -1.23 24.04 10.49
C SER A 273 -2.47 23.59 11.26
N ALA A 274 -2.34 23.42 12.57
CA ALA A 274 -3.37 22.81 13.43
C ALA A 274 -4.76 23.46 13.28
N GLN A 275 -4.85 24.79 13.26
CA GLN A 275 -6.13 25.51 13.12
C GLN A 275 -6.88 25.17 11.83
N ARG A 276 -6.16 24.96 10.72
CA ARG A 276 -6.76 24.57 9.44
C ARG A 276 -7.16 23.10 9.44
N ALA A 277 -6.31 22.24 10.00
CA ALA A 277 -6.63 20.82 10.15
C ALA A 277 -7.91 20.62 10.99
N VAL A 278 -8.03 21.37 12.09
CA VAL A 278 -9.24 21.51 12.92
C VAL A 278 -10.45 21.90 12.06
N ALA A 279 -10.36 23.02 11.33
CA ALA A 279 -11.49 23.55 10.56
C ALA A 279 -12.01 22.55 9.52
N TYR A 280 -11.11 21.88 8.78
CA TYR A 280 -11.52 20.87 7.79
C TYR A 280 -12.08 19.60 8.44
N THR A 281 -11.59 19.21 9.60
CA THR A 281 -12.17 18.07 10.33
C THR A 281 -13.58 18.40 10.84
N ASP A 282 -13.81 19.63 11.30
CA ASP A 282 -15.13 20.09 11.75
C ASP A 282 -16.13 20.15 10.59
N LEU A 283 -15.69 20.58 9.39
CA LEU A 283 -16.49 20.51 8.17
C LEU A 283 -16.86 19.05 7.80
N ALA A 284 -15.92 18.12 7.90
CA ALA A 284 -16.18 16.70 7.65
C ALA A 284 -17.18 16.11 8.67
N LEU A 285 -17.03 16.45 9.95
CA LEU A 285 -17.93 16.02 11.03
C LEU A 285 -19.36 16.57 10.83
N ALA A 286 -19.50 17.85 10.46
CA ALA A 286 -20.79 18.47 10.19
C ALA A 286 -21.54 17.72 9.08
N LEU A 287 -20.86 17.44 7.96
CA LEU A 287 -21.44 16.70 6.83
C LEU A 287 -21.93 15.30 7.20
N VAL A 288 -21.17 14.56 8.03
CA VAL A 288 -21.58 13.21 8.44
C VAL A 288 -22.70 13.25 9.47
N SER A 289 -22.77 14.29 10.32
CA SER A 289 -23.83 14.45 11.32
C SER A 289 -25.21 14.77 10.72
N GLU A 290 -25.24 15.41 9.55
CA GLU A 290 -26.49 15.75 8.84
C GLU A 290 -27.06 14.56 8.05
N ALA A 291 -26.24 13.54 7.76
CA ALA A 291 -26.64 12.40 6.96
C ALA A 291 -27.25 11.29 7.83
N ALA A 292 -28.57 11.13 7.75
CA ALA A 292 -29.34 10.11 8.48
C ALA A 292 -28.92 8.64 8.17
N SER A 293 -28.04 8.41 7.19
CA SER A 293 -27.52 7.08 6.85
C SER A 293 -26.02 7.16 6.54
N THR A 294 -25.17 6.80 7.51
CA THR A 294 -23.71 6.76 7.40
C THR A 294 -23.21 5.49 6.69
N GLN A 295 -23.77 5.15 5.52
CA GLN A 295 -23.18 4.07 4.71
C GLN A 295 -21.80 4.52 4.17
N GLY A 296 -20.75 4.12 4.89
CA GLY A 296 -19.35 4.20 4.43
C GLY A 296 -18.42 5.07 5.27
N TYR A 297 -18.92 5.93 6.18
CA TYR A 297 -18.09 6.72 7.08
C TYR A 297 -18.36 6.42 8.55
N SER A 298 -17.31 5.95 9.22
CA SER A 298 -17.26 5.85 10.66
C SER A 298 -17.13 7.25 11.27
N VAL A 299 -18.19 7.74 11.90
CA VAL A 299 -18.15 8.95 12.74
C VAL A 299 -17.04 8.81 13.80
N GLY A 300 -16.84 7.60 14.31
CA GLY A 300 -15.74 7.29 15.24
C GLY A 300 -14.36 7.58 14.66
N ARG A 301 -14.09 7.25 13.40
CA ARG A 301 -12.81 7.58 12.73
C ARG A 301 -12.59 9.09 12.57
N LEU A 302 -13.64 9.88 12.31
CA LEU A 302 -13.51 11.33 12.22
C LEU A 302 -13.20 11.96 13.58
N PHE A 303 -13.83 11.46 14.64
CA PHE A 303 -13.49 11.86 16.01
C PHE A 303 -12.08 11.44 16.42
N GLU A 304 -11.62 10.26 15.99
CA GLU A 304 -10.23 9.84 16.20
C GLU A 304 -9.24 10.77 15.50
N LEU A 305 -9.50 11.13 14.23
CA LEU A 305 -8.67 12.09 13.50
C LEU A 305 -8.65 13.45 14.22
N ARG A 306 -9.81 13.94 14.67
CA ARG A 306 -9.91 15.19 15.43
C ARG A 306 -9.10 15.13 16.72
N SER A 307 -9.23 14.03 17.47
CA SER A 307 -8.49 13.77 18.71
C SER A 307 -6.99 13.81 18.48
N ARG A 308 -6.51 13.19 17.40
CA ARG A 308 -5.09 13.20 17.03
C ARG A 308 -4.58 14.59 16.68
N ILE A 309 -5.33 15.35 15.87
CA ILE A 309 -4.97 16.73 15.50
C ILE A 309 -4.86 17.62 16.74
N GLU A 310 -5.78 17.47 17.71
CA GLU A 310 -5.71 18.21 18.98
C GLU A 310 -4.50 17.77 19.82
N ALA A 311 -4.18 16.48 19.89
CA ALA A 311 -3.00 15.98 20.60
C ALA A 311 -1.69 16.51 19.98
N ASP A 312 -1.59 16.51 18.64
CA ASP A 312 -0.44 17.05 17.90
C ASP A 312 -0.28 18.57 18.12
N ALA A 313 -1.39 19.27 18.38
CA ALA A 313 -1.40 20.68 18.76
C ALA A 313 -1.10 20.92 20.26
N GLY A 314 -0.93 19.86 21.06
CA GLY A 314 -0.72 19.92 22.51
C GLY A 314 -1.99 20.10 23.35
N ASN A 315 -3.17 20.07 22.72
CA ASN A 315 -4.47 20.24 23.37
C ASN A 315 -5.02 18.90 23.90
N TYR A 316 -4.29 18.25 24.81
CA TYR A 316 -4.61 16.90 25.27
C TYR A 316 -6.00 16.74 25.91
N GLN A 317 -6.52 17.79 26.57
CA GLN A 317 -7.87 17.71 27.15
C GLN A 317 -8.96 17.65 26.07
N SER A 318 -8.83 18.43 25.00
CA SER A 318 -9.73 18.37 23.84
C SER A 318 -9.57 17.04 23.10
N SER A 319 -8.34 16.54 23.01
CA SER A 319 -8.04 15.22 22.43
C SER A 319 -8.80 14.10 23.14
N ILE A 320 -8.84 14.12 24.49
CA ILE A 320 -9.60 13.17 25.31
C ILE A 320 -11.10 13.25 25.02
N ASP A 321 -11.69 14.45 25.00
CA ASP A 321 -13.13 14.62 24.72
C ASP A 321 -13.51 14.02 23.37
N TYR A 322 -12.75 14.33 22.32
CA TYR A 322 -13.00 13.77 20.99
C TYR A 322 -12.77 12.25 20.95
N ALA A 323 -11.76 11.72 21.63
CA ALA A 323 -11.54 10.28 21.70
C ALA A 323 -12.73 9.56 22.37
N GLN A 324 -13.27 10.11 23.46
CA GLN A 324 -14.43 9.53 24.16
C GLN A 324 -15.69 9.56 23.28
N ARG A 325 -15.93 10.67 22.56
CA ARG A 325 -17.03 10.77 21.58
C ARG A 325 -16.87 9.76 20.45
N GLY A 326 -15.63 9.55 19.99
CA GLY A 326 -15.29 8.56 18.98
C GLY A 326 -15.58 7.12 19.43
N GLN A 327 -15.21 6.77 20.68
CA GLN A 327 -15.53 5.48 21.27
C GLN A 327 -17.04 5.25 21.32
N GLN A 328 -17.79 6.24 21.81
CA GLN A 328 -19.26 6.14 21.88
C GLN A 328 -19.84 5.90 20.48
N ALA A 329 -19.43 6.68 19.48
CA ALA A 329 -19.90 6.52 18.11
C ALA A 329 -19.57 5.14 17.53
N SER A 330 -18.35 4.64 17.74
CA SER A 330 -17.94 3.32 17.27
C SER A 330 -18.66 2.17 17.97
N ARG A 331 -18.92 2.27 19.28
CA ARG A 331 -19.75 1.28 20.02
C ARG A 331 -21.17 1.19 19.47
N HIS A 332 -21.81 2.34 19.24
CA HIS A 332 -23.17 2.38 18.68
C HIS A 332 -23.22 1.81 17.26
N SER A 333 -22.14 1.98 16.50
CA SER A 333 -22.04 1.51 15.11
C SER A 333 -21.53 0.07 14.98
N GLY A 334 -21.15 -0.59 16.08
CA GLY A 334 -20.58 -1.95 16.06
C GLY A 334 -19.21 -2.04 15.38
N GLU A 335 -18.38 -0.99 15.49
CA GLU A 335 -17.08 -0.90 14.85
C GLU A 335 -15.92 -1.05 15.85
N PRO A 336 -15.51 -2.28 16.22
CA PRO A 336 -14.47 -2.49 17.24
C PRO A 336 -13.13 -1.86 16.86
N MET A 337 -12.83 -1.78 15.56
CA MET A 337 -11.63 -1.11 15.05
C MET A 337 -11.60 0.38 15.35
N GLY A 338 -12.75 1.07 15.20
CA GLY A 338 -12.85 2.50 15.45
C GLY A 338 -12.77 2.80 16.94
N GLU A 339 -13.43 1.98 17.76
CA GLU A 339 -13.39 2.09 19.21
C GLU A 339 -11.97 1.90 19.75
N LEU A 340 -11.26 0.86 19.28
CA LEU A 340 -9.89 0.60 19.69
C LEU A 340 -8.95 1.76 19.35
N SER A 341 -9.06 2.34 18.14
CA SER A 341 -8.24 3.48 17.77
C SER A 341 -8.51 4.69 18.66
N CYS A 342 -9.77 4.94 19.03
CA CYS A 342 -10.10 6.03 19.96
C CYS A 342 -9.59 5.77 21.39
N LEU A 343 -9.70 4.54 21.89
CA LEU A 343 -9.16 4.14 23.20
C LEU A 343 -7.66 4.40 23.30
N LEU A 344 -6.90 4.02 22.27
CA LEU A 344 -5.46 4.25 22.22
C LEU A 344 -5.11 5.75 22.19
N GLN A 345 -5.89 6.58 21.48
CA GLN A 345 -5.68 8.03 21.49
C GLN A 345 -5.97 8.65 22.85
N GLU A 346 -7.06 8.25 23.51
CA GLU A 346 -7.38 8.71 24.86
C GLU A 346 -6.27 8.33 25.86
N ALA A 347 -5.80 7.08 25.80
CA ALA A 347 -4.72 6.59 26.64
C ALA A 347 -3.42 7.37 26.41
N THR A 348 -3.11 7.67 25.15
CA THR A 348 -1.95 8.49 24.78
C THR A 348 -2.05 9.90 25.35
N ALA A 349 -3.19 10.57 25.16
CA ALA A 349 -3.43 11.91 25.71
C ALA A 349 -3.40 11.92 27.25
N CYS A 350 -3.97 10.91 27.91
CA CYS A 350 -3.90 10.75 29.36
C CYS A 350 -2.45 10.58 29.84
N ALA A 351 -1.63 9.80 29.13
CA ALA A 351 -0.22 9.61 29.46
C ALA A 351 0.57 10.92 29.33
N HIS A 352 0.30 11.73 28.29
CA HIS A 352 0.92 13.06 28.14
C HIS A 352 0.55 14.03 29.26
N LEU A 353 -0.65 13.93 29.82
CA LEU A 353 -1.08 14.68 31.02
C LEU A 353 -0.53 14.09 32.34
N GLY A 354 0.25 13.00 32.28
CA GLY A 354 0.79 12.32 33.45
C GLY A 354 -0.21 11.44 34.21
N ASN A 355 -1.43 11.24 33.68
CA ASN A 355 -2.43 10.37 34.27
C ASN A 355 -2.20 8.90 33.86
N PHE A 356 -1.08 8.34 34.33
CA PHE A 356 -0.66 7.00 33.94
C PHE A 356 -1.60 5.89 34.41
N SER A 357 -2.31 6.09 35.54
CA SER A 357 -3.28 5.11 36.03
C SER A 357 -4.46 4.96 35.07
N LEU A 358 -5.02 6.07 34.60
CA LEU A 358 -6.12 6.03 33.64
C LEU A 358 -5.64 5.53 32.27
N ALA A 359 -4.46 5.97 31.82
CA ALA A 359 -3.87 5.50 30.57
C ALA A 359 -3.70 3.96 30.54
N LEU A 360 -3.25 3.36 31.65
CA LEU A 360 -3.13 1.90 31.76
C LEU A 360 -4.49 1.19 31.81
N GLN A 361 -5.49 1.74 32.51
CA GLN A 361 -6.86 1.18 32.49
C GLN A 361 -7.47 1.18 31.08
N LEU A 362 -7.19 2.23 30.30
CA LEU A 362 -7.60 2.31 28.91
C LEU A 362 -6.83 1.31 28.03
N CYS A 363 -5.55 1.05 28.32
CA CYS A 363 -4.77 0.00 27.67
C CYS A 363 -5.34 -1.40 27.96
N ASP A 364 -5.74 -1.68 29.20
CA ASP A 364 -6.39 -2.94 29.59
C ASP A 364 -7.70 -3.13 28.82
N SER A 365 -8.52 -2.07 28.74
CA SER A 365 -9.78 -2.07 27.98
C SER A 365 -9.53 -2.30 26.47
N ALA A 366 -8.49 -1.67 25.91
CA ALA A 366 -8.07 -1.87 24.54
C ALA A 366 -7.61 -3.32 24.28
N TYR A 367 -6.91 -3.94 25.24
CA TYR A 367 -6.50 -5.34 25.15
C TYR A 367 -7.70 -6.29 25.15
N GLU A 368 -8.67 -6.09 26.04
CA GLU A 368 -9.91 -6.88 26.09
C GLU A 368 -10.68 -6.81 24.76
N LEU A 369 -10.72 -5.63 24.14
CA LEU A 369 -11.34 -5.44 22.84
C LEU A 369 -10.57 -6.17 21.72
N ILE A 370 -9.23 -6.17 21.76
CA ILE A 370 -8.38 -6.93 20.83
C ILE A 370 -8.67 -8.43 20.94
N VAL A 371 -8.79 -8.97 22.15
CA VAL A 371 -9.07 -10.39 22.38
C VAL A 371 -10.48 -10.75 21.93
N SER A 372 -11.50 -9.99 22.37
CA SER A 372 -12.90 -10.27 22.06
C SER A 372 -13.23 -10.15 20.56
N SER A 373 -12.49 -9.30 19.84
CA SER A 373 -12.65 -9.09 18.40
C SER A 373 -11.70 -9.94 17.54
N GLY A 374 -10.91 -10.84 18.14
CA GLY A 374 -9.98 -11.71 17.40
C GLY A 374 -8.83 -10.96 16.69
N MET A 375 -8.48 -9.75 17.15
CA MET A 375 -7.45 -8.89 16.54
C MET A 375 -6.02 -9.21 17.04
N GLN A 376 -5.82 -10.39 17.62
CA GLN A 376 -4.53 -10.84 18.13
C GLN A 376 -3.52 -10.96 16.99
N ASN A 377 -2.27 -10.58 17.26
CA ASN A 377 -1.16 -10.50 16.31
C ASN A 377 -1.36 -9.49 15.16
N SER A 378 -2.28 -8.53 15.33
CA SER A 378 -2.46 -7.42 14.39
C SER A 378 -1.51 -6.26 14.68
N VAL A 379 -1.43 -5.31 13.74
CA VAL A 379 -0.75 -4.02 13.95
C VAL A 379 -1.31 -3.25 15.15
N ARG A 380 -2.57 -3.48 15.53
CA ARG A 380 -3.17 -2.79 16.68
C ARG A 380 -2.64 -3.31 18.01
N GLU A 381 -2.40 -4.60 18.14
CA GLU A 381 -1.72 -5.16 19.32
C GLU A 381 -0.30 -4.62 19.45
N ILE A 382 0.38 -4.40 18.32
CA ILE A 382 1.71 -3.79 18.29
C ILE A 382 1.68 -2.35 18.80
N LEU A 383 0.70 -1.54 18.37
CA LEU A 383 0.53 -0.16 18.82
C LEU A 383 0.16 -0.07 20.31
N LEU A 384 -0.62 -1.02 20.82
CA LEU A 384 -0.92 -1.11 22.25
C LEU A 384 0.36 -1.40 23.07
N LEU A 385 1.16 -2.39 22.64
CA LEU A 385 2.43 -2.71 23.31
C LEU A 385 3.40 -1.54 23.33
N ASP A 386 3.45 -0.77 22.24
CA ASP A 386 4.25 0.45 22.11
C ASP A 386 3.81 1.53 23.13
N LEU A 387 2.50 1.76 23.25
CA LEU A 387 1.96 2.71 24.22
C LEU A 387 2.22 2.28 25.67
N GLU A 388 1.99 1.01 26.01
CA GLU A 388 2.29 0.48 27.35
C GLU A 388 3.78 0.62 27.69
N ALA A 389 4.66 0.34 26.71
CA ALA A 389 6.10 0.48 26.87
C ALA A 389 6.50 1.95 27.07
N SER A 390 5.91 2.86 26.30
CA SER A 390 6.12 4.32 26.42
C SER A 390 5.64 4.87 27.75
N ILE A 391 4.52 4.37 28.28
CA ILE A 391 4.03 4.70 29.62
C ILE A 391 5.00 4.18 30.69
N ALA A 392 5.44 2.93 30.59
CA ALA A 392 6.42 2.35 31.52
C ALA A 392 7.74 3.11 31.50
N PHE A 393 8.23 3.48 30.32
CA PHE A 393 9.42 4.31 30.13
C PHE A 393 9.26 5.68 30.81
N SER A 394 8.13 6.35 30.58
CA SER A 394 7.82 7.66 31.20
C SER A 394 7.75 7.58 32.73
N LYS A 395 7.33 6.44 33.29
CA LYS A 395 7.33 6.14 34.73
C LYS A 395 8.70 5.72 35.27
N ARG A 396 9.74 5.65 34.43
CA ARG A 396 11.09 5.13 34.73
C ARG A 396 11.10 3.64 35.13
N GLU A 397 10.10 2.89 34.70
CA GLU A 397 10.02 1.42 34.85
C GLU A 397 10.76 0.75 33.69
N TYR A 398 12.05 1.04 33.54
CA TYR A 398 12.84 0.68 32.35
C TYR A 398 12.88 -0.83 32.07
N SER A 399 12.98 -1.67 33.10
CA SER A 399 12.94 -3.13 32.94
C SER A 399 11.63 -3.64 32.34
N LYS A 400 10.50 -3.03 32.73
CA LYS A 400 9.17 -3.32 32.20
C LYS A 400 9.05 -2.83 30.75
N ALA A 401 9.48 -1.59 30.47
CA ALA A 401 9.50 -1.04 29.12
C ALA A 401 10.33 -1.92 28.16
N ARG A 402 11.52 -2.37 28.59
CA ARG A 402 12.39 -3.29 27.84
C ARG A 402 11.67 -4.59 27.50
N THR A 403 10.98 -5.17 28.48
CA THR A 403 10.22 -6.42 28.30
C THR A 403 9.09 -6.25 27.28
N LEU A 404 8.37 -5.13 27.33
CA LEU A 404 7.27 -4.82 26.41
C LEU A 404 7.78 -4.59 24.97
N TYR A 405 8.86 -3.84 24.78
CA TYR A 405 9.49 -3.71 23.47
C TYR A 405 10.06 -5.04 22.96
N GLY A 406 10.56 -5.91 23.84
CA GLY A 406 10.94 -7.28 23.48
C GLY A 406 9.76 -8.08 22.92
N ARG A 407 8.60 -8.03 23.58
CA ARG A 407 7.36 -8.64 23.08
C ARG A 407 6.94 -8.06 21.73
N MET A 408 6.99 -6.74 21.58
CA MET A 408 6.70 -6.05 20.32
C MET A 408 7.61 -6.55 19.18
N LYS A 409 8.93 -6.66 19.41
CA LYS A 409 9.89 -7.21 18.45
C LYS A 409 9.56 -8.65 18.03
N THR A 410 9.18 -9.52 18.97
CA THR A 410 8.83 -10.91 18.64
C THR A 410 7.55 -11.05 17.81
N LYS A 411 6.55 -10.19 18.03
CA LYS A 411 5.30 -10.18 17.26
C LYS A 411 5.43 -9.54 15.89
N THR A 412 6.43 -8.68 15.70
CA THR A 412 6.63 -7.90 14.47
C THR A 412 7.54 -8.57 13.45
N LYS A 413 7.80 -9.89 13.53
CA LYS A 413 8.69 -10.63 12.61
C LYS A 413 8.48 -10.38 11.11
N ARG A 414 7.28 -9.92 10.71
CA ARG A 414 6.94 -9.58 9.32
C ARG A 414 7.04 -8.08 8.98
N SER A 415 7.18 -7.21 9.98
CA SER A 415 7.27 -5.77 9.81
C SER A 415 8.63 -5.25 10.28
N LEU A 416 9.51 -5.05 9.30
CA LEU A 416 10.87 -4.58 9.51
C LEU A 416 10.90 -3.26 10.30
N ARG A 417 10.06 -2.28 9.93
CA ARG A 417 9.93 -0.98 10.63
C ARG A 417 9.69 -1.11 12.13
N PHE A 418 8.74 -1.96 12.55
CA PHE A 418 8.42 -2.10 13.97
C PHE A 418 9.51 -2.87 14.73
N GLN A 419 10.21 -3.79 14.08
CA GLN A 419 11.38 -4.47 14.67
C GLN A 419 12.53 -3.50 14.92
N THR A 420 12.83 -2.64 13.94
CA THR A 420 13.87 -1.60 14.08
C THR A 420 13.52 -0.66 15.22
N PHE A 421 12.29 -0.14 15.22
CA PHE A 421 11.82 0.76 16.25
C PHE A 421 11.92 0.14 17.65
N ALA A 422 11.40 -1.09 17.83
CA ALA A 422 11.51 -1.78 19.11
C ALA A 422 12.96 -2.04 19.53
N SER A 423 13.85 -2.34 18.58
CA SER A 423 15.28 -2.55 18.87
C SER A 423 15.97 -1.26 19.32
N LEU A 424 15.66 -0.13 18.69
CA LEU A 424 16.17 1.19 19.09
C LEU A 424 15.71 1.57 20.50
N GLN A 425 14.44 1.33 20.82
CA GLN A 425 13.91 1.60 22.15
C GLN A 425 14.53 0.70 23.23
N ILE A 426 14.78 -0.58 22.93
CA ILE A 426 15.52 -1.48 23.83
C ILE A 426 16.95 -0.98 24.05
N MET A 427 17.61 -0.50 22.99
CA MET A 427 18.96 0.06 23.08
C MET A 427 19.00 1.31 23.96
N GLU A 428 18.08 2.25 23.74
CA GLU A 428 17.91 3.45 24.58
C GLU A 428 17.74 3.08 26.05
N ILE A 429 16.93 2.07 26.33
CA ILE A 429 16.73 1.55 27.69
C ILE A 429 17.98 0.88 28.26
N ASN A 430 18.71 0.08 27.47
CA ASN A 430 19.93 -0.59 27.94
C ASN A 430 21.01 0.44 28.31
N MET A 431 21.14 1.53 27.53
CA MET A 431 22.04 2.64 27.87
C MET A 431 21.64 3.32 29.19
N LEU A 432 20.34 3.47 29.47
CA LEU A 432 19.87 4.04 30.74
C LEU A 432 20.04 3.09 31.94
N LEU A 433 20.24 1.80 31.69
CA LEU A 433 20.42 0.77 32.71
C LEU A 433 21.90 0.42 32.98
N ASP A 434 22.85 1.05 32.28
CA ASP A 434 24.28 0.71 32.29
C ASP A 434 24.51 -0.81 32.07
N ASP A 435 23.77 -1.41 31.14
CA ASP A 435 23.88 -2.84 30.80
C ASP A 435 25.12 -3.08 29.93
N GLU A 436 26.29 -3.24 30.56
CA GLU A 436 27.60 -3.46 29.92
C GLU A 436 27.65 -4.71 29.01
N ASP A 437 26.75 -5.68 29.23
CA ASP A 437 26.65 -6.91 28.44
C ASP A 437 25.81 -6.73 27.15
N SER A 438 25.24 -5.55 26.92
CA SER A 438 24.46 -5.30 25.72
C SER A 438 25.36 -4.96 24.52
N ASP A 439 25.25 -5.75 23.45
CA ASP A 439 25.96 -5.53 22.17
C ASP A 439 25.33 -4.34 21.40
N ILE A 440 25.48 -3.14 21.96
CA ILE A 440 24.93 -1.89 21.45
C ILE A 440 25.42 -1.62 20.02
N ASP A 441 26.68 -1.96 19.74
CA ASP A 441 27.29 -1.79 18.42
C ASP A 441 26.62 -2.68 17.36
N GLN A 442 26.35 -3.95 17.66
CA GLN A 442 25.61 -4.82 16.76
C GLN A 442 24.15 -4.37 16.60
N MET A 443 23.52 -3.87 17.67
CA MET A 443 22.15 -3.33 17.60
C MET A 443 22.07 -2.06 16.73
N LEU A 444 23.04 -1.16 16.83
CA LEU A 444 23.16 0.03 15.98
C LEU A 444 23.38 -0.35 14.51
N LYS A 445 24.25 -1.33 14.28
CA LYS A 445 24.53 -1.85 12.93
C LYS A 445 23.29 -2.48 12.31
N ASP A 446 22.58 -3.35 13.04
CA ASP A 446 21.34 -3.96 12.59
C ASP A 446 20.27 -2.90 12.29
N ALA A 447 20.14 -1.89 13.16
CA ALA A 447 19.20 -0.80 12.97
C ALA A 447 19.54 0.05 11.73
N TRP A 448 20.82 0.32 11.49
CA TRP A 448 21.30 1.06 10.31
C TRP A 448 21.12 0.29 9.02
N GLU A 449 21.54 -0.98 8.96
CA GLU A 449 21.35 -1.83 7.78
C GLU A 449 19.86 -1.94 7.45
N THR A 450 19.02 -1.99 8.49
CA THR A 450 17.58 -2.00 8.33
C THR A 450 17.02 -0.64 7.88
N SER A 451 17.52 0.49 8.38
CA SER A 451 17.07 1.82 7.94
C SER A 451 17.44 2.07 6.49
N VAL A 452 18.63 1.64 6.06
CA VAL A 452 19.07 1.70 4.65
C VAL A 452 18.16 0.84 3.75
N GLN A 453 17.69 -0.31 4.23
CA GLN A 453 16.69 -1.11 3.51
C GLN A 453 15.30 -0.42 3.46
N LEU A 454 14.97 0.41 4.45
CA LEU A 454 13.72 1.18 4.52
C LEU A 454 13.80 2.53 3.77
N GLU A 455 15.00 3.08 3.53
CA GLU A 455 15.27 4.37 2.87
C GLU A 455 14.95 4.42 1.36
N TRP A 456 14.17 3.48 0.85
CA TRP A 456 13.50 3.58 -0.46
C TRP A 456 12.16 4.34 -0.41
N ASN A 457 11.88 5.12 0.64
CA ASN A 457 10.76 6.06 0.70
C ASN A 457 11.13 7.31 1.50
N GLU A 458 11.10 8.48 0.86
CA GLU A 458 11.66 9.78 1.31
C GLU A 458 10.94 10.48 2.48
N ASP A 459 9.95 9.87 3.13
CA ASP A 459 8.96 10.60 3.96
C ASP A 459 9.11 10.44 5.49
N LEU A 460 10.35 10.31 6.00
CA LEU A 460 10.62 10.06 7.42
C LEU A 460 11.23 11.27 8.16
N THR A 461 10.72 12.49 8.01
CA THR A 461 11.41 13.69 8.54
C THR A 461 11.57 13.73 10.07
N GLU A 462 10.60 13.28 10.87
CA GLU A 462 10.69 13.32 12.34
C GLU A 462 11.47 12.15 12.93
N THR A 463 11.31 10.95 12.37
CA THR A 463 12.17 9.81 12.73
C THR A 463 13.59 10.08 12.26
N GLN A 464 13.82 10.59 11.05
CA GLN A 464 15.15 10.97 10.53
C GLN A 464 15.80 12.09 11.33
N ALA A 465 15.02 13.03 11.88
CA ALA A 465 15.53 14.03 12.82
C ALA A 465 16.05 13.38 14.10
N LYS A 466 15.27 12.45 14.71
CA LYS A 466 15.74 11.65 15.85
C LYS A 466 16.93 10.75 15.45
N TRP A 467 16.92 10.11 14.28
CA TRP A 467 18.05 9.31 13.75
C TRP A 467 19.30 10.18 13.63
N ARG A 468 19.19 11.40 13.11
CA ARG A 468 20.33 12.34 12.95
C ARG A 468 20.84 12.86 14.29
N GLU A 469 19.97 13.13 15.26
CA GLU A 469 20.38 13.47 16.63
C GLU A 469 21.09 12.31 17.32
N TYR A 470 20.51 11.10 17.29
CA TYR A 470 21.12 9.90 17.86
C TYR A 470 22.46 9.55 17.21
N PHE A 471 22.57 9.66 15.88
CA PHE A 471 23.83 9.44 15.16
C PHE A 471 24.86 10.56 15.37
N ALA A 472 24.43 11.81 15.56
CA ALA A 472 25.35 12.90 15.89
C ALA A 472 25.95 12.72 17.29
N VAL A 473 25.14 12.25 18.25
CA VAL A 473 25.58 11.94 19.62
C VAL A 473 26.50 10.71 19.64
N SER A 474 26.20 9.65 18.88
CA SER A 474 27.07 8.45 18.82
C SER A 474 28.39 8.69 18.09
N LYS A 475 28.42 9.53 17.04
CA LYS A 475 29.68 9.92 16.37
C LYS A 475 30.63 10.71 17.28
N LEU A 476 30.08 11.52 18.20
CA LEU A 476 30.86 12.27 19.19
C LEU A 476 31.44 11.34 20.28
N TRP A 477 30.73 10.26 20.64
CA TRP A 477 31.21 9.23 21.56
C TRP A 477 32.32 8.35 20.95
N VAL A 478 32.15 7.91 19.70
CA VAL A 478 33.13 7.06 18.99
C VAL A 478 34.41 7.82 18.59
N THR A 479 34.40 9.16 18.59
CA THR A 479 35.59 9.99 18.33
C THR A 479 36.27 10.51 19.60
N SER A 480 35.74 10.19 20.78
CA SER A 480 36.31 10.58 22.09
C SER A 480 36.79 9.38 22.95
N LEU A 481 36.73 8.17 22.40
CA LEU A 481 37.53 6.99 22.80
C LEU A 481 38.64 6.78 21.77
#